data_AF-A0A975K4N4-F1
#
_entry.id   AF-A0A975K4N4-F1
#
_cell.length_a   1.000
_cell.length_b   1.000
_cell.length_c   1.000
_cell.angle_alpha   90.00
_cell.angle_beta   90.00
_cell.angle_gamma   90.00
#
_symmetry.space_group_name_H-M   'P 1'
#
loop_
_entity.id
_entity.type
_entity.pdbx_description
1 polymer ?
#
loop_
_entity_poly.entity_id
_entity_poly.type
_entity_poly.pdbx_seq_one_letter_code
_entity_poly.pdbx_strand_id
1 'polypeptide(L)'
;MSDTVIIPIGEATNAQLLYYATAVLGLDVKPGANSTTFRAKIEAAAPGTTEISVPAKLAGVPEVSAPDAPVAEQEAIPNSREGLHFKYDPKVLVEVHETADKTRSREVQIAVNGDVVILQRGKKEPIPYRHYLALRDAVETIGRETDEINQVTGLPIIEFVDQPSYPHSAILPAQELIDAWHKRVDAPEIA
;
A
#
# COMPACT_ATOMS: atom_id res chain seq x y z
N MET A 1 -32.89 4.83 -37.69
CA MET A 1 -32.44 3.48 -37.34
C MET A 1 -31.01 3.63 -36.84
N SER A 2 -30.74 3.36 -35.57
CA SER A 2 -29.39 3.48 -35.01
C SER A 2 -28.56 2.31 -35.49
N ASP A 3 -27.54 2.58 -36.32
CA ASP A 3 -26.60 1.55 -36.78
C ASP A 3 -25.85 0.98 -35.57
N THR A 4 -26.19 -0.24 -35.18
CA THR A 4 -25.47 -1.02 -34.16
C THR A 4 -24.54 -2.00 -34.85
N VAL A 5 -23.30 -2.07 -34.38
CA VAL A 5 -22.27 -3.00 -34.84
C VAL A 5 -22.05 -4.05 -33.76
N ILE A 6 -21.90 -5.31 -34.19
CA ILE A 6 -21.60 -6.44 -33.31
C ILE A 6 -20.08 -6.63 -33.28
N ILE A 7 -19.49 -6.62 -32.08
CA ILE A 7 -18.04 -6.71 -31.88
C ILE A 7 -17.75 -7.81 -30.83
N PRO A 8 -16.74 -8.67 -31.03
CA PRO A 8 -16.30 -9.62 -30.02
C PRO A 8 -15.85 -8.91 -28.74
N ILE A 9 -16.25 -9.41 -27.56
CA ILE A 9 -15.91 -8.79 -26.27
C ILE A 9 -14.39 -8.73 -26.01
N GLY A 10 -13.63 -9.62 -26.64
CA GLY A 10 -12.16 -9.70 -26.57
C GLY A 10 -11.44 -8.56 -27.30
N GLU A 11 -12.07 -7.99 -28.32
CA GLU A 11 -11.54 -6.90 -29.16
C GLU A 11 -12.23 -5.55 -28.86
N ALA A 12 -13.23 -5.57 -27.97
CA ALA A 12 -13.95 -4.38 -27.59
C ALA A 12 -13.08 -3.40 -26.78
N THR A 13 -13.13 -2.12 -27.16
CA THR A 13 -12.43 -1.05 -26.45
C THR A 13 -13.09 -0.75 -25.10
N ASN A 14 -12.35 -0.09 -24.20
CA ASN A 14 -12.85 0.24 -22.87
C ASN A 14 -14.15 1.10 -22.93
N ALA A 15 -14.23 2.04 -23.86
CA ALA A 15 -15.41 2.87 -24.08
C ALA A 15 -16.63 2.04 -24.55
N GLN A 16 -16.41 1.04 -25.40
CA GLN A 16 -17.44 0.14 -25.91
C GLN A 16 -17.96 -0.79 -24.80
N LEU A 17 -17.07 -1.34 -23.98
CA LEU A 17 -17.41 -2.16 -22.82
C LEU A 17 -18.19 -1.37 -21.76
N LEU A 18 -17.76 -0.13 -21.47
CA LEU A 18 -18.48 0.77 -20.55
C LEU A 18 -19.88 1.09 -21.06
N TYR A 19 -20.04 1.40 -22.35
CA TYR A 19 -21.35 1.64 -22.95
C TYR A 19 -22.25 0.41 -22.83
N TYR A 20 -21.75 -0.78 -23.16
CA TYR A 20 -22.53 -2.01 -23.07
C TYR A 20 -22.94 -2.31 -21.62
N ALA A 21 -22.00 -2.19 -20.67
CA ALA A 21 -22.30 -2.42 -19.25
C ALA A 21 -23.35 -1.44 -18.69
N THR A 22 -23.28 -0.16 -19.05
CA THR A 22 -24.15 0.88 -18.48
C THR A 22 -25.47 1.02 -19.23
N ALA A 23 -25.44 1.10 -20.56
CA ALA A 23 -26.62 1.40 -21.39
C ALA A 23 -27.42 0.15 -21.77
N VAL A 24 -26.77 -1.02 -21.88
CA VAL A 24 -27.45 -2.27 -22.26
C VAL A 24 -27.75 -3.14 -21.05
N LEU A 25 -26.78 -3.32 -20.15
CA LEU A 25 -26.95 -4.16 -18.94
C LEU A 25 -27.42 -3.38 -17.70
N GLY A 26 -27.41 -2.04 -17.74
CA GLY A 26 -27.86 -1.22 -16.61
C GLY A 26 -26.95 -1.30 -15.36
N LEU A 27 -25.70 -1.73 -15.52
CA LEU A 27 -24.74 -1.85 -14.43
C LEU A 27 -24.17 -0.49 -14.05
N ASP A 28 -24.15 -0.19 -12.75
CA ASP A 28 -23.42 0.96 -12.21
C ASP A 28 -21.92 0.64 -12.15
N VAL A 29 -21.16 1.17 -13.10
CA VAL A 29 -19.71 0.98 -13.16
C VAL A 29 -19.02 2.34 -13.16
N LYS A 30 -18.14 2.53 -12.17
CA LYS A 30 -17.36 3.75 -12.03
C LYS A 30 -16.53 4.02 -13.31
N PRO A 31 -16.58 5.23 -13.87
CA PRO A 31 -15.73 5.61 -15.00
C PRO A 31 -14.26 5.55 -14.57
N GLY A 32 -13.43 4.84 -15.33
CA GLY A 32 -12.00 4.63 -15.05
C GLY A 32 -11.59 3.22 -14.63
N ALA A 33 -12.52 2.24 -14.62
CA ALA A 33 -12.14 0.84 -14.47
C ALA A 33 -11.34 0.33 -15.70
N ASN A 34 -10.56 -0.73 -15.52
CA ASN A 34 -9.83 -1.36 -16.63
C ASN A 34 -10.76 -2.30 -17.43
N SER A 35 -10.38 -2.61 -18.68
CA SER A 35 -11.15 -3.49 -19.57
C SER A 35 -11.41 -4.88 -18.97
N THR A 36 -10.46 -5.42 -18.20
CA THR A 36 -10.62 -6.68 -17.46
C THR A 36 -11.76 -6.63 -16.45
N THR A 37 -11.89 -5.54 -15.69
CA THR A 37 -12.96 -5.36 -14.70
C THR A 37 -14.31 -5.23 -15.41
N PHE A 38 -14.37 -4.54 -16.55
CA PHE A 38 -15.59 -4.46 -17.33
C PHE A 38 -16.03 -5.82 -17.88
N ARG A 39 -15.09 -6.61 -18.43
CA ARG A 39 -15.37 -7.98 -18.91
C ARG A 39 -15.88 -8.88 -17.79
N ALA A 40 -15.21 -8.88 -16.64
CA ALA A 40 -15.63 -9.67 -15.48
C ALA A 40 -17.04 -9.29 -14.98
N LYS A 41 -17.38 -7.99 -14.99
CA LYS A 41 -18.73 -7.52 -14.61
C LYS A 41 -19.79 -7.88 -15.64
N ILE A 42 -19.46 -7.79 -16.93
CA ILE A 42 -20.36 -8.19 -18.02
C ILE A 42 -20.60 -9.71 -17.96
N GLU A 43 -19.55 -10.51 -17.74
CA GLU A 43 -19.66 -11.96 -17.60
C GLU A 43 -20.48 -12.37 -16.37
N ALA A 44 -20.32 -11.66 -15.24
CA ALA A 44 -21.12 -11.90 -14.04
C ALA A 44 -22.61 -11.57 -14.24
N ALA A 45 -22.92 -10.54 -15.01
CA ALA A 45 -24.31 -10.12 -15.28
C ALA A 45 -24.97 -10.90 -16.43
N ALA A 46 -24.18 -11.31 -17.42
CA ALA A 46 -24.63 -12.02 -18.62
C ALA A 46 -23.60 -13.12 -18.97
N PRO A 47 -23.65 -14.27 -18.28
CA PRO A 47 -22.68 -15.35 -18.45
C PRO A 47 -22.73 -15.92 -19.87
N GLY A 48 -21.57 -16.08 -20.50
CA GLY A 48 -21.42 -16.62 -21.86
C GLY A 48 -21.56 -15.60 -22.98
N THR A 49 -21.59 -14.29 -22.67
CA THR A 49 -21.64 -13.24 -23.70
C THR A 49 -20.29 -13.13 -24.43
N THR A 50 -20.24 -13.59 -25.68
CA THR A 50 -19.04 -13.53 -26.54
C THR A 50 -19.00 -12.27 -27.41
N GLU A 51 -20.15 -11.66 -27.68
CA GLU A 51 -20.32 -10.53 -28.60
C GLU A 51 -21.13 -9.40 -27.94
N ILE A 52 -20.73 -8.15 -28.17
CA ILE A 52 -21.41 -6.95 -27.67
C ILE A 52 -21.98 -6.14 -28.82
N SER A 53 -23.16 -5.55 -28.61
CA SER A 53 -23.81 -4.65 -29.57
C SER A 53 -23.57 -3.20 -29.17
N VAL A 54 -22.90 -2.44 -30.04
CA VAL A 54 -22.49 -1.06 -29.76
C VAL A 54 -22.83 -0.15 -30.94
N PRO A 55 -23.26 1.11 -30.73
CA PRO A 55 -23.51 2.06 -31.81
C PRO A 55 -22.28 2.29 -32.71
N ALA A 56 -22.47 2.33 -34.03
CA ALA A 56 -21.43 2.50 -35.04
C ALA A 56 -20.53 3.74 -34.82
N LYS A 57 -21.06 4.78 -34.16
CA LYS A 57 -20.32 5.98 -33.78
C LYS A 57 -19.17 5.70 -32.79
N LEU A 58 -19.26 4.65 -31.99
CA LEU A 58 -18.22 4.19 -31.06
C LEU A 58 -17.33 3.08 -31.64
N ALA A 59 -17.74 2.47 -32.76
CA ALA A 59 -16.97 1.44 -33.47
C ALA A 59 -15.79 2.02 -34.27
N GLY A 60 -15.86 3.30 -34.64
CA GLY A 60 -14.80 4.01 -35.37
C GLY A 60 -13.70 4.63 -34.51
N VAL A 61 -13.70 4.41 -33.18
CA VAL A 61 -12.62 4.88 -32.32
C VAL A 61 -11.53 3.81 -32.32
N PRO A 62 -10.37 4.03 -32.97
CA PRO A 62 -9.30 3.05 -32.99
C PRO A 62 -8.88 2.74 -31.57
N GLU A 63 -8.69 1.45 -31.30
CA GLU A 63 -8.05 0.95 -30.10
C GLU A 63 -6.68 1.61 -30.01
N VAL A 64 -6.51 2.56 -29.09
CA VAL A 64 -5.17 2.94 -28.63
C VAL A 64 -4.71 1.73 -27.84
N SER A 65 -4.15 0.77 -28.57
CA SER A 65 -3.35 -0.31 -28.01
C SER A 65 -2.36 0.39 -27.11
N ALA A 66 -2.55 0.28 -25.79
CA ALA A 66 -1.55 0.72 -24.86
C ALA A 66 -0.31 -0.09 -25.25
N PRO A 67 0.78 0.55 -25.74
CA PRO A 67 1.98 -0.21 -26.03
C PRO A 67 2.35 -0.94 -24.75
N ASP A 68 2.64 -2.23 -24.88
CA ASP A 68 3.35 -3.02 -23.88
C ASP A 68 4.77 -2.43 -23.81
N ALA A 69 4.84 -1.24 -23.24
CA ALA A 69 6.07 -0.52 -23.01
C ALA A 69 6.74 -1.21 -21.82
N PRO A 70 8.02 -1.58 -21.90
CA PRO A 70 8.76 -1.93 -20.69
C PRO A 70 8.53 -0.79 -19.70
N VAL A 71 8.08 -1.10 -18.48
CA VAL A 71 7.71 -0.15 -17.42
C VAL A 71 8.67 1.03 -17.46
N ALA A 72 8.27 2.09 -18.17
CA ALA A 72 9.04 3.30 -18.23
C ALA A 72 8.95 3.86 -16.82
N GLU A 73 10.10 4.16 -16.23
CA GLU A 73 10.20 5.04 -15.08
C GLU A 73 9.26 6.21 -15.34
N GLN A 74 8.12 6.22 -14.65
CA GLN A 74 7.20 7.34 -14.69
C GLN A 74 7.97 8.51 -14.10
N GLU A 75 8.40 9.41 -14.98
CA GLU A 75 8.93 10.70 -14.57
C GLU A 75 7.94 11.35 -13.61
N ALA A 76 8.47 11.72 -12.45
CA ALA A 76 7.78 12.33 -11.34
C ALA A 76 6.86 13.45 -11.83
N ILE A 77 5.58 13.38 -11.43
CA ILE A 77 4.66 14.50 -11.62
C ILE A 77 5.15 15.59 -10.65
N PRO A 78 5.47 16.81 -11.11
CA PRO A 78 6.26 17.79 -10.35
C PRO A 78 5.53 18.47 -9.17
N ASN A 79 4.46 17.85 -8.65
CA ASN A 79 3.79 18.20 -7.40
C ASN A 79 2.87 17.07 -6.88
N SER A 80 3.15 15.82 -7.24
CA SER A 80 2.49 14.68 -6.61
C SER A 80 3.05 14.50 -5.20
N ARG A 81 2.25 13.96 -4.28
CA ARG A 81 2.58 13.66 -2.87
C ARG A 81 3.66 12.57 -2.72
N GLU A 82 4.69 12.58 -3.55
CA GLU A 82 5.73 11.55 -3.70
C GLU A 82 6.65 11.46 -2.47
N GLY A 83 6.75 12.52 -1.67
CA GLY A 83 7.38 12.46 -0.34
C GLY A 83 6.50 11.86 0.76
N LEU A 84 5.17 11.97 0.61
CA LEU A 84 4.21 11.60 1.65
C LEU A 84 3.88 10.11 1.66
N HIS A 85 3.91 9.40 0.52
CA HIS A 85 3.53 7.98 0.46
C HIS A 85 4.74 7.03 0.52
N PHE A 86 4.68 5.97 1.33
CA PHE A 86 5.77 5.00 1.57
C PHE A 86 6.12 4.06 0.39
N LYS A 87 5.56 4.29 -0.80
CA LYS A 87 5.73 3.40 -1.96
C LYS A 87 7.14 3.47 -2.53
N TYR A 88 7.73 4.67 -2.51
CA TYR A 88 9.07 4.97 -3.06
C TYR A 88 10.16 4.98 -1.99
N ASP A 89 9.86 4.46 -0.81
CA ASP A 89 10.83 4.35 0.27
C ASP A 89 11.70 3.12 0.08
N PRO A 90 12.99 3.21 0.47
CA PRO A 90 13.84 2.03 0.52
C PRO A 90 13.24 1.00 1.49
N LYS A 91 13.31 -0.27 1.11
CA LYS A 91 12.76 -1.38 1.90
C LYS A 91 13.83 -1.93 2.83
N VAL A 92 13.45 -2.17 4.08
CA VAL A 92 14.26 -2.78 5.14
C VAL A 92 13.65 -4.13 5.48
N LEU A 93 14.45 -5.18 5.51
CA LEU A 93 14.00 -6.49 6.00
C LEU A 93 14.06 -6.45 7.53
N VAL A 94 12.90 -6.52 8.18
CA VAL A 94 12.79 -6.48 9.64
C VAL A 94 12.15 -7.77 10.14
N GLU A 95 12.69 -8.26 11.25
CA GLU A 95 12.13 -9.38 12.02
C GLU A 95 11.88 -8.90 13.45
N VAL A 96 10.60 -8.81 13.83
CA VAL A 96 10.22 -8.52 15.22
C VAL A 96 10.23 -9.82 16.00
N HIS A 97 10.93 -9.86 17.12
CA HIS A 97 11.08 -11.08 17.90
C HIS A 97 9.73 -11.53 18.49
N GLU A 98 9.55 -12.84 18.60
CA GLU A 98 8.43 -13.42 19.32
C GLU A 98 8.52 -13.08 20.81
N THR A 99 7.37 -12.97 21.47
CA THR A 99 7.29 -12.65 22.90
C THR A 99 6.35 -13.64 23.56
N ALA A 100 6.73 -14.14 24.74
CA ALA A 100 5.93 -15.10 25.51
C ALA A 100 4.68 -14.47 26.17
N ASP A 101 4.62 -13.13 26.20
CA ASP A 101 3.50 -12.36 26.74
C ASP A 101 2.29 -12.42 25.79
N LYS A 102 1.21 -13.04 26.27
CA LYS A 102 -0.05 -13.23 25.54
C LYS A 102 -0.76 -11.91 25.20
N THR A 103 -0.45 -10.82 25.89
CA THR A 103 -0.99 -9.49 25.56
C THR A 103 -0.22 -8.83 24.42
N ARG A 104 1.09 -9.12 24.31
CA ARG A 104 1.99 -8.61 23.27
C ARG A 104 2.13 -9.53 22.06
N SER A 105 1.49 -10.70 22.06
CA SER A 105 1.52 -11.69 20.97
C SER A 105 0.80 -11.27 19.69
N ARG A 106 0.09 -10.13 19.71
CA ARG A 106 -0.58 -9.58 18.52
C ARG A 106 0.43 -9.04 17.51
N GLU A 107 -0.02 -8.95 16.25
CA GLU A 107 0.72 -8.32 15.15
C GLU A 107 1.09 -6.88 15.51
N VAL A 108 2.28 -6.45 15.06
CA VAL A 108 2.78 -5.10 15.32
C VAL A 108 2.25 -4.16 14.25
N GLN A 109 1.49 -3.15 14.66
CA GLN A 109 0.94 -2.14 13.76
C GLN A 109 1.74 -0.86 13.92
N ILE A 110 2.41 -0.45 12.84
CA ILE A 110 3.22 0.77 12.79
C ILE A 110 2.47 1.78 11.92
N ALA A 111 2.05 2.90 12.51
CA ALA A 111 1.38 3.97 11.81
C ALA A 111 2.32 5.16 11.64
N VAL A 112 2.59 5.59 10.41
CA VAL A 112 3.42 6.76 10.09
C VAL A 112 2.72 7.59 9.03
N ASN A 113 2.46 8.87 9.31
CA ASN A 113 1.86 9.83 8.36
C ASN A 113 0.52 9.38 7.74
N GLY A 114 -0.28 8.60 8.47
CA GLY A 114 -1.59 8.10 8.03
C GLY A 114 -1.53 6.74 7.30
N ASP A 115 -0.34 6.23 7.02
CA ASP A 115 -0.13 4.90 6.48
C ASP A 115 0.11 3.90 7.61
N VAL A 116 -0.44 2.69 7.47
CA VAL A 116 -0.33 1.62 8.49
C VAL A 116 0.31 0.38 7.87
N VAL A 117 1.40 -0.07 8.48
CA VAL A 117 2.06 -1.34 8.15
C VAL A 117 1.84 -2.32 9.29
N ILE A 118 1.36 -3.51 8.96
CA ILE A 118 1.12 -4.60 9.89
C ILE A 118 2.22 -5.64 9.70
N LEU A 119 2.91 -5.97 10.78
CA LEU A 119 4.04 -6.90 10.82
C LEU A 119 3.69 -8.13 11.65
N GLN A 120 3.99 -9.30 11.10
CA GLN A 120 3.93 -10.55 11.84
C GLN A 120 5.20 -10.77 12.65
N ARG A 121 5.06 -11.10 13.94
CA ARG A 121 6.20 -11.45 14.80
C ARG A 121 6.81 -12.79 14.37
N GLY A 122 8.13 -12.94 14.50
CA GLY A 122 8.87 -14.14 14.11
C GLY A 122 9.09 -14.30 12.61
N LYS A 123 8.64 -13.35 11.79
CA LYS A 123 8.77 -13.40 10.33
C LYS A 123 9.57 -12.21 9.82
N LYS A 124 10.44 -12.48 8.84
CA LYS A 124 11.19 -11.47 8.10
C LYS A 124 10.28 -10.86 7.03
N GLU A 125 9.93 -9.60 7.18
CA GLU A 125 9.08 -8.88 6.24
C GLU A 125 9.75 -7.58 5.77
N PRO A 126 9.65 -7.25 4.46
CA PRO A 126 10.21 -6.00 3.94
C PRO A 126 9.28 -4.83 4.28
N ILE A 127 9.75 -3.89 5.10
CA ILE A 127 9.01 -2.67 5.48
C ILE A 127 9.66 -1.40 4.90
N PRO A 128 8.89 -0.32 4.70
CA PRO A 128 9.46 0.96 4.30
C PRO A 128 10.38 1.55 5.37
N TYR A 129 11.47 2.21 4.96
CA TYR A 129 12.47 2.78 5.87
C TYR A 129 11.89 3.75 6.91
N ARG A 130 10.91 4.58 6.54
CA ARG A 130 10.24 5.48 7.52
C ARG A 130 9.56 4.72 8.67
N HIS A 131 8.98 3.55 8.38
CA HIS A 131 8.33 2.71 9.39
C HIS A 131 9.36 2.00 10.26
N TYR A 132 10.51 1.64 9.67
CA TYR A 132 11.66 1.16 10.43
C TYR A 132 12.20 2.21 11.42
N LEU A 133 12.32 3.48 11.01
CA LEU A 133 12.73 4.56 11.91
C LEU A 133 11.75 4.71 13.08
N ALA A 134 10.44 4.72 12.81
CA ALA A 134 9.42 4.75 13.86
C ALA A 134 9.50 3.53 14.80
N LEU A 135 9.80 2.34 14.28
CA LEU A 135 9.99 1.14 15.09
C LEU A 135 11.26 1.19 15.96
N ARG A 136 12.35 1.75 15.41
CA ARG A 136 13.63 1.92 16.11
C ARG A 136 13.51 2.90 17.27
N ASP A 137 12.81 4.00 17.03
CA ASP A 137 12.66 5.09 18.01
C ASP A 137 11.47 4.85 18.97
N ALA A 138 10.76 3.72 18.84
CA ALA A 138 9.71 3.30 19.75
C ALA A 138 10.30 2.77 21.07
N VAL A 139 10.25 3.61 22.11
CA VAL A 139 10.74 3.31 23.46
C VAL A 139 9.57 3.32 24.44
N GLU A 140 9.54 2.31 25.31
CA GLU A 140 8.62 2.16 26.44
C GLU A 140 9.39 2.33 27.76
N THR A 141 8.89 3.20 28.62
CA THR A 141 9.38 3.30 30.00
C THR A 141 8.68 2.24 30.84
N ILE A 142 9.44 1.29 31.39
CA ILE A 142 8.93 0.23 32.26
C ILE A 142 9.42 0.46 33.69
N GLY A 143 8.50 0.37 34.65
CA GLY A 143 8.85 0.30 36.07
C GLY A 143 9.36 -1.10 36.41
N ARG A 144 10.65 -1.21 36.73
CA ARG A 144 11.26 -2.43 37.27
C ARG A 144 11.33 -2.31 38.78
N GLU A 145 10.77 -3.30 39.48
CA GLU A 145 10.95 -3.41 40.93
C GLU A 145 12.42 -3.75 41.20
N THR A 146 13.08 -2.91 42.00
CA THR A 146 14.44 -3.13 42.48
C THR A 146 14.42 -3.96 43.76
N ASP A 147 15.53 -4.63 44.07
CA ASP A 147 15.68 -5.42 45.30
C ASP A 147 15.81 -4.54 46.56
N GLU A 148 15.85 -3.22 46.40
CA GLU A 148 15.90 -2.25 47.49
C GLU A 148 14.50 -1.94 48.02
N ILE A 149 14.29 -2.21 49.31
CA ILE A 149 13.04 -1.91 50.01
C ILE A 149 13.09 -0.48 50.55
N ASN A 150 12.09 0.32 50.20
CA ASN A 150 11.95 1.65 50.78
C ASN A 150 11.64 1.55 52.28
N GLN A 151 12.51 2.10 53.13
CA GLN A 151 12.39 2.02 54.59
C GLN A 151 11.13 2.69 55.16
N VAL A 152 10.49 3.59 54.41
CA VAL A 152 9.30 4.32 54.86
C VAL A 152 8.02 3.61 54.47
N THR A 153 7.94 3.08 53.24
CA THR A 153 6.71 2.48 52.70
C THR A 153 6.69 0.95 52.77
N GLY A 154 7.85 0.30 52.98
CA GLY A 154 7.98 -1.15 53.01
C GLY A 154 7.75 -1.83 51.65
N LEU A 155 7.66 -1.05 50.57
CA LEU A 155 7.49 -1.53 49.20
C LEU A 155 8.82 -1.47 48.42
N PRO A 156 9.00 -2.33 47.40
CA PRO A 156 10.15 -2.25 46.50
C PRO A 156 10.23 -0.89 45.81
N ILE A 157 11.42 -0.32 45.69
CA ILE A 157 11.62 0.90 44.90
C ILE A 157 11.44 0.53 43.42
N ILE A 158 10.57 1.28 42.75
CA ILE A 158 10.34 1.11 41.32
C ILE A 158 11.32 2.02 40.58
N GLU A 159 12.23 1.44 39.81
CA GLU A 159 13.11 2.16 38.90
C GLU A 159 12.47 2.20 37.51
N PHE A 160 12.37 3.38 36.92
CA PHE A 160 11.86 3.54 35.56
C PHE A 160 13.02 3.41 34.57
N VAL A 161 13.01 2.34 33.78
CA VAL A 161 14.01 2.06 32.76
C VAL A 161 13.38 2.15 31.38
N ASP A 162 14.02 2.89 30.49
CA ASP A 162 13.64 2.98 29.09
C ASP A 162 14.14 1.77 28.32
N GLN A 163 13.23 1.07 27.64
CA GLN A 163 13.54 -0.08 26.81
C GLN A 163 12.81 -0.01 25.46
N PRO A 164 13.33 -0.63 24.38
CA PRO A 164 12.62 -0.69 23.11
C PRO A 164 11.27 -1.40 23.26
N SER A 165 10.20 -0.78 22.76
CA SER A 165 8.83 -1.34 22.79
C SER A 165 8.75 -2.68 22.06
N TYR A 166 9.49 -2.78 20.95
CA TYR A 166 9.51 -3.92 20.06
C TYR A 166 10.95 -4.34 19.77
N PRO A 167 11.51 -5.30 20.51
CA PRO A 167 12.80 -5.90 20.17
C PRO A 167 12.75 -6.49 18.75
N HIS A 168 13.63 -6.02 17.88
CA HIS A 168 13.66 -6.41 16.47
C HIS A 168 15.08 -6.47 15.94
N SER A 169 15.27 -7.25 14.88
CA SER A 169 16.47 -7.24 14.06
C SER A 169 16.15 -6.68 12.67
N ALA A 170 17.09 -5.96 12.07
CA ALA A 170 16.89 -5.31 10.78
C ALA A 170 18.12 -5.48 9.88
N ILE A 171 17.86 -5.77 8.60
CA ILE A 171 18.87 -5.75 7.53
C ILE A 171 18.62 -4.48 6.72
N LEU A 172 19.54 -3.54 6.85
CA LEU A 172 19.46 -2.23 6.19
C LEU A 172 19.79 -2.34 4.69
N PRO A 173 19.11 -1.55 3.85
CA PRO A 173 19.47 -1.38 2.44
C PRO A 173 20.80 -0.62 2.31
N ALA A 174 21.33 -0.54 1.08
CA ALA A 174 22.56 0.20 0.80
C ALA A 174 22.47 1.66 1.29
N GLN A 175 23.54 2.16 1.91
CA GLN A 175 23.58 3.49 2.52
C GLN A 175 23.25 4.60 1.52
N GLU A 176 23.65 4.44 0.26
CA GLU A 176 23.36 5.41 -0.81
C GLU A 176 21.85 5.64 -1.02
N LEU A 177 21.03 4.59 -0.87
CA LEU A 177 19.58 4.69 -0.98
C LEU A 177 18.96 5.42 0.22
N ILE A 178 19.52 5.20 1.40
CA ILE A 178 19.10 5.86 2.64
C ILE A 178 19.42 7.35 2.55
N ASP A 179 20.63 7.70 2.11
CA ASP A 179 21.06 9.09 1.97
C ASP A 179 20.25 9.83 0.89
N ALA A 180 19.95 9.16 -0.24
CA ALA A 180 19.06 9.71 -1.27
C ALA A 180 17.64 9.95 -0.74
N TRP A 181 17.13 9.05 0.10
CA TRP A 181 15.85 9.23 0.76
C TRP A 181 15.85 10.41 1.74
N HIS A 182 16.88 10.53 2.59
CA HIS A 182 17.04 11.67 3.49
C HIS A 182 17.15 12.99 2.72
N LYS A 183 17.90 13.05 1.61
CA LYS A 183 17.95 14.24 0.75
C LYS A 183 16.58 14.64 0.19
N ARG A 184 15.70 13.67 -0.07
CA ARG A 184 14.34 13.94 -0.58
C ARG A 184 13.37 14.36 0.52
N VAL A 185 13.49 13.79 1.72
CA VAL A 185 12.51 13.95 2.81
C VAL A 185 12.92 15.03 3.80
N ASP A 186 14.20 15.10 4.17
CA ASP A 186 14.72 16.02 5.19
C ASP A 186 15.16 17.37 4.63
N ALA A 187 15.31 17.52 3.31
CA ALA A 187 15.55 18.84 2.71
C ALA A 187 14.23 19.62 2.71
N PRO A 188 14.01 20.55 3.66
CA PRO A 188 12.86 21.42 3.58
C PRO A 188 13.29 22.53 2.62
N GLU A 189 12.92 22.45 1.34
CA GLU A 189 12.83 23.68 0.56
C GLU A 189 11.74 24.53 1.21
N ILE A 190 12.17 25.35 2.17
CA ILE A 190 11.47 26.53 2.63
C ILE A 190 11.43 27.44 1.39
N ALA A 191 10.32 27.35 0.65
CA ALA A 191 9.90 28.34 -0.33
C ALA A 191 8.70 29.12 0.24
#